data_AF-A0A972VJQ9-F1
#
_entry.id   AF-A0A972VJQ9-F1
#
_cell.length_a   1.000
_cell.length_b   1.000
_cell.length_c   1.000
_cell.angle_alpha   90.00
_cell.angle_beta   90.00
_cell.angle_gamma   90.00
#
_symmetry.space_group_name_H-M   'P 1'
#
loop_
_entity.id
_entity.type
_entity.pdbx_description
1 polymer ?
#
loop_
_entity_poly.entity_id
_entity_poly.type
_entity_poly.pdbx_seq_one_letter_code
_entity_poly.pdbx_strand_id
1 'polypeptide(L)' 'MELFPPIKPFNTFSLKVSELHTIYVEQAGNQQGQPVVFLHGGPGGGLEPIYKQYFNPQKYHIILFDQRG' A
#
# COMPACT_ATOMS: atom_id res chain seq x y z
N MET A 1 -15.66 -5.63 13.28
CA MET A 1 -14.64 -4.57 13.17
C MET A 1 -15.01 -3.75 11.96
N GLU A 2 -15.17 -2.45 12.14
CA GLU A 2 -15.45 -1.52 11.04
C GLU A 2 -14.13 -1.06 10.41
N LEU A 3 -14.14 -0.76 9.12
CA LEU A 3 -12.99 -0.25 8.38
C LEU A 3 -12.73 1.21 8.76
N PHE A 4 -11.48 1.66 8.68
CA PHE A 4 -11.16 3.09 8.80
C PHE A 4 -11.70 3.86 7.59
N PRO A 5 -11.98 5.18 7.70
CA PRO A 5 -12.45 5.98 6.58
C PRO A 5 -11.51 5.89 5.37
N PRO A 6 -12.03 6.04 4.14
CA PRO A 6 -11.19 6.09 2.94
C PRO A 6 -10.14 7.20 3.04
N ILE A 7 -8.89 6.86 2.70
CA ILE A 7 -7.77 7.81 2.65
C ILE A 7 -7.09 7.75 1.28
N LYS A 8 -6.59 8.89 0.82
CA LYS A 8 -5.72 8.96 -0.36
C LYS A 8 -4.27 8.68 0.04
N PRO A 9 -3.46 8.06 -0.83
CA PRO A 9 -2.03 8.00 -0.62
C PRO A 9 -1.44 9.41 -0.64
N PHE A 10 -0.43 9.66 0.20
CA PHE A 10 0.33 10.91 0.18
C PHE A 10 1.55 10.84 -0.75
N ASN A 11 1.97 9.63 -1.15
CA ASN A 11 3.05 9.41 -2.09
C ASN A 11 2.77 8.15 -2.92
N THR A 12 3.08 8.21 -4.22
CA THR A 12 3.02 7.08 -5.13
C THR A 12 4.24 7.13 -6.04
N PHE A 13 4.85 5.97 -6.31
CA PHE A 13 6.02 5.88 -7.16
C PHE A 13 6.18 4.49 -7.78
N SER A 14 6.99 4.42 -8.81
CA SER A 14 7.38 3.17 -9.46
C SER A 14 8.79 2.77 -9.02
N LEU A 15 8.98 1.51 -8.65
CA LEU A 15 10.26 0.97 -8.19
C LEU A 15 10.78 -0.09 -9.17
N LYS A 16 11.92 0.19 -9.83
CA LYS A 16 12.61 -0.81 -10.66
C LYS A 16 13.23 -1.89 -9.76
N VAL A 17 12.81 -3.14 -9.91
CA VAL A 17 13.26 -4.28 -9.05
C VAL A 17 14.05 -5.33 -9.83
N SER A 18 14.16 -5.19 -11.15
CA SER A 18 14.99 -5.99 -12.06
C SER A 18 15.12 -5.25 -13.40
N GLU A 19 15.86 -5.82 -14.36
CA GLU A 19 15.91 -5.27 -15.72
C GLU A 19 14.56 -5.28 -16.45
N LEU A 20 13.68 -6.21 -16.10
CA LEU A 20 12.37 -6.38 -16.74
C LEU A 20 11.22 -5.73 -15.97
N HIS A 21 11.22 -5.87 -14.64
CA HIS A 21 10.07 -5.50 -13.81
C HIS A 21 10.27 -4.18 -13.06
N THR A 22 9.24 -3.33 -13.14
CA THR A 22 9.03 -2.15 -12.31
C THR A 22 7.68 -2.32 -11.61
N ILE A 23 7.63 -2.13 -10.30
CA ILE A 23 6.39 -2.29 -9.50
C ILE A 23 5.82 -0.93 -9.07
N TYR A 24 4.50 -0.83 -8.98
CA TYR A 24 3.82 0.32 -8.41
C TYR A 24 3.81 0.24 -6.88
N VAL A 25 4.06 1.36 -6.21
CA VAL A 25 4.04 1.50 -4.75
C VAL A 25 3.22 2.73 -4.36
N GLU A 26 2.40 2.60 -3.33
CA GLU A 26 1.71 3.72 -2.69
C GLU A 26 1.98 3.75 -1.18
N GLN A 27 2.04 4.96 -0.63
CA GLN A 27 2.17 5.21 0.80
C GLN A 27 1.01 6.05 1.32
N ALA A 28 0.43 5.66 2.46
CA ALA A 28 -0.72 6.31 3.07
C ALA A 28 -0.63 6.33 4.60
N GLY A 29 -1.53 7.07 5.25
CA GLY A 29 -1.56 7.21 6.70
C GLY A 29 -0.54 8.23 7.23
N ASN A 30 0.07 7.93 8.37
CA ASN A 30 0.97 8.81 9.08
C ASN A 30 2.42 8.53 8.66
N GLN A 31 3.08 9.51 8.02
CA GLN A 31 4.49 9.43 7.60
C GLN A 31 5.48 9.17 8.74
N GLN A 32 5.10 9.49 9.97
CA GLN A 32 5.89 9.26 11.18
C GLN A 32 5.35 8.09 12.03
N GLY A 33 4.33 7.39 11.52
CA GLY A 33 3.72 6.24 12.18
C GLY A 33 4.59 4.98 12.10
N GLN A 34 4.14 3.92 12.78
CA GLN A 34 4.77 2.60 12.67
C GLN A 34 4.67 2.10 11.22
N PRO A 35 5.77 1.70 10.56
CA PRO A 35 5.71 1.18 9.20
C PRO A 35 4.99 -0.17 9.15
N VAL A 36 4.13 -0.34 8.14
CA VAL A 36 3.47 -1.61 7.80
C VAL A 36 3.47 -1.82 6.30
N VAL A 37 3.74 -3.06 5.86
CA VAL A 37 3.70 -3.46 4.45
C VAL A 37 2.51 -4.38 4.24
N PHE A 38 1.65 -4.04 3.29
CA PHE A 38 0.53 -4.88 2.87
C PHE A 38 0.91 -5.75 1.67
N LEU A 39 0.57 -7.04 1.73
CA LEU A 39 0.75 -8.01 0.65
C LEU A 39 -0.62 -8.46 0.16
N HIS A 40 -0.99 -8.11 -1.07
CA HIS A 40 -2.25 -8.56 -1.65
C HIS A 40 -2.24 -10.06 -1.97
N GLY A 41 -3.43 -10.67 -2.02
CA GLY A 41 -3.64 -12.07 -2.39
C GLY A 41 -3.68 -12.30 -3.91
N GLY A 42 -4.03 -13.53 -4.32
CA GLY A 42 -4.05 -13.96 -5.72
C GLY A 42 -3.27 -15.26 -5.92
N PRO A 43 -2.19 -15.30 -6.73
CA PRO A 43 -1.35 -14.20 -7.22
C PRO A 43 -1.96 -13.34 -8.35
N GLY A 44 -1.41 -12.14 -8.59
CA GLY A 44 -1.86 -11.23 -9.66
C GLY A 44 -3.13 -10.41 -9.36
N GLY A 45 -3.56 -10.35 -8.10
CA GLY A 45 -4.80 -9.66 -7.70
C GLY A 45 -4.72 -8.13 -7.70
N GLY A 46 -3.53 -7.56 -7.51
CA GLY A 46 -3.30 -6.12 -7.44
C GLY A 46 -3.89 -5.44 -6.19
N LEU A 47 -3.68 -4.12 -6.10
CA LEU A 47 -4.17 -3.28 -5.01
C LEU A 47 -5.61 -2.78 -5.24
N GLU A 48 -6.39 -2.76 -4.17
CA GLU A 48 -7.70 -2.13 -4.10
C GLU A 48 -7.70 -0.96 -3.09
N PRO A 49 -8.47 0.12 -3.31
CA PRO A 49 -8.55 1.25 -2.38
C PRO A 49 -8.91 0.88 -0.94
N ILE A 50 -9.65 -0.22 -0.75
CA ILE A 50 -10.09 -0.71 0.56
C ILE A 50 -8.94 -1.19 1.46
N TYR A 51 -7.81 -1.62 0.89
CA TYR A 51 -6.70 -2.17 1.67
C TYR A 51 -6.05 -1.15 2.62
N LYS A 52 -6.11 0.15 2.27
CA LYS A 52 -5.66 1.23 3.16
C LYS A 52 -6.51 1.36 4.42
N GLN A 53 -7.77 0.90 4.37
CA GLN A 53 -8.75 1.04 5.45
C GLN A 53 -8.61 -0.03 6.54
N TYR A 54 -7.71 -1.01 6.37
CA TYR A 54 -7.43 -2.02 7.39
C TYR A 54 -6.54 -1.50 8.53
N PHE A 55 -5.87 -0.36 8.32
CA PHE A 55 -4.89 0.18 9.25
C PHE A 55 -5.34 1.54 9.78
N ASN A 56 -5.07 1.82 11.06
CA ASN A 56 -5.35 3.13 11.64
C ASN A 56 -4.44 4.19 11.00
N PRO A 57 -4.98 5.17 10.23
CA PRO A 57 -4.16 6.11 9.48
C PRO A 57 -3.38 7.09 10.37
N GLN A 58 -3.74 7.25 11.63
CA GLN A 58 -3.01 8.10 12.58
C GLN A 58 -1.81 7.39 13.21
N LYS A 59 -1.80 6.05 13.20
CA LYS A 59 -0.76 5.23 13.85
C LYS A 59 0.26 4.65 12.88
N TYR A 60 -0.13 4.39 11.63
CA TYR A 60 0.67 3.62 10.70
C TYR A 60 1.12 4.43 9.47
N HIS A 61 2.38 4.22 9.09
CA HIS A 61 2.89 4.50 7.75
C HIS A 61 2.61 3.27 6.89
N ILE A 62 1.54 3.34 6.11
CA ILE A 62 1.02 2.20 5.35
C ILE A 62 1.72 2.19 3.99
N ILE A 63 2.37 1.07 3.65
CA ILE A 63 3.05 0.85 2.38
C ILE A 63 2.35 -0.29 1.66
N LEU A 64 1.85 -0.03 0.46
CA LEU A 64 1.20 -1.02 -0.39
C LEU A 64 1.91 -1.05 -1.75
N PHE A 65 2.00 -2.22 -2.37
CA PHE A 65 2.58 -2.35 -3.70
C PHE A 65 1.87 -3.44 -4.51
N ASP A 66 1.87 -3.28 -5.84
CA ASP A 66 1.47 -4.35 -6.76
C ASP A 66 2.65 -5.32 -6.95
N GLN A 67 2.40 -6.61 -6.71
CA GLN A 67 3.37 -7.67 -6.99
C GLN A 67 3.62 -7.78 -8.51
N ARG A 68 4.71 -8.48 -8.90
CA ARG A 68 5.04 -8.68 -10.32
C ARG A 68 3.90 -9.43 -11.04
N GLY A 69 3.45 -8.89 -12.16
CA GLY A 69 2.39 -9.45 -13.02
C GLY A 69 1.94 -8.42 -14.02
#